data_AF-A0A949SF47-F1
#
_entry.id   AF-A0A949SF47-F1
#
_cell.length_a   1.000
_cell.length_b   1.000
_cell.length_c   1.000
_cell.angle_alpha   90.00
_cell.angle_beta   90.00
_cell.angle_gamma   90.00
#
_symmetry.space_group_name_H-M   'P 1'
#
loop_
_entity.id
_entity.type
_entity.pdbx_description
1 polymer ?
#
loop_
_entity_poly.entity_id
_entity_poly.type
_entity_poly.pdbx_seq_one_letter_code
_entity_poly.pdbx_strand_id
1 'polypeptide(L)'
;MKKLRETIRHATRSLAPIMAVLIFTNILLAQGPIFTGDASNLSNIIRESLKLMAIILFCLGAVGIAWAIYNKLTGKEWGNQAFGSILSFAFGTIVAVFWQLAQGRAVGVDTNF
;
A
#
# COMPACT_ATOMS: atom_id res chain seq x y z
N MET A 1 13.30 21.60 22.28
CA MET A 1 12.97 20.57 21.27
C MET A 1 12.25 19.32 21.82
N LYS A 2 12.56 18.81 23.03
CA LYS A 2 11.88 17.61 23.58
C LYS A 2 10.37 17.77 23.81
N LYS A 3 9.93 18.91 24.35
CA LYS A 3 8.50 19.19 24.62
C LYS A 3 7.64 19.22 23.35
N LEU A 4 8.12 19.86 22.28
CA LEU A 4 7.41 19.93 20.99
C LEU A 4 7.16 18.54 20.39
N ARG A 5 8.15 17.64 20.48
CA ARG A 5 8.06 16.27 19.98
C ARG A 5 7.04 15.43 20.76
N GLU A 6 6.92 15.66 22.06
CA GLU A 6 5.93 15.01 22.93
C GLU A 6 4.51 15.51 22.58
N THR A 7 4.33 16.82 22.42
CA THR A 7 3.04 17.42 22.03
C THR A 7 2.56 16.93 20.67
N ILE A 8 3.46 16.86 19.67
CA ILE A 8 3.13 16.33 18.34
C ILE A 8 2.74 14.85 18.46
N ARG A 9 3.48 14.03 19.22
CA ARG A 9 3.16 12.60 19.41
C ARG A 9 1.78 12.39 20.06
N HIS A 10 1.42 13.24 21.02
CA HIS A 10 0.09 13.19 21.64
C HIS A 10 -1.01 13.62 20.68
N ALA A 11 -0.79 14.67 19.88
CA ALA A 11 -1.73 15.13 18.85
C ALA A 11 -1.92 14.09 17.74
N THR A 12 -0.85 13.41 17.30
CA THR A 12 -0.95 12.35 16.29
C THR A 12 -1.70 11.14 16.83
N ARG A 13 -1.52 10.77 18.09
CA ARG A 13 -2.26 9.66 18.73
C ARG A 13 -3.75 9.97 18.93
N SER A 14 -4.12 11.22 19.22
CA SER A 14 -5.52 11.60 19.38
C SER A 14 -6.25 11.74 18.04
N LEU A 15 -5.55 12.16 16.98
CA LEU A 15 -6.13 12.34 15.65
C LEU A 15 -6.10 11.07 14.78
N ALA A 16 -5.22 10.11 15.07
CA ALA A 16 -5.13 8.83 14.37
C ALA A 16 -6.46 8.06 14.23
N PRO A 17 -7.30 7.88 15.28
CA PRO A 17 -8.56 7.16 15.13
C PRO A 17 -9.55 7.91 14.25
N ILE A 18 -9.57 9.24 14.30
CA ILE A 18 -10.46 10.08 13.49
C ILE A 18 -10.06 9.98 12.01
N MET A 19 -8.76 10.06 11.73
CA MET A 19 -8.22 9.87 10.38
C MET A 19 -8.49 8.46 9.85
N ALA A 20 -8.37 7.43 10.69
CA ALA A 20 -8.70 6.07 10.30
C ALA A 20 -10.19 5.95 9.91
N VAL A 21 -11.10 6.49 10.74
CA VAL A 21 -12.54 6.49 10.43
C VAL A 21 -12.82 7.21 9.10
N LEU A 22 -12.23 8.37 8.86
CA LEU A 22 -12.40 9.12 7.62
C LEU A 22 -11.87 8.38 6.38
N ILE A 23 -10.81 7.57 6.52
CA ILE A 23 -10.28 6.75 5.42
C ILE A 23 -11.19 5.54 5.17
N PHE A 24 -11.70 4.89 6.23
CA PHE A 24 -12.57 3.72 6.10
C PHE A 24 -14.00 4.04 5.65
N THR A 25 -14.53 5.23 5.94
CA THR A 25 -15.87 5.64 5.50
C THR A 25 -15.97 5.81 3.98
N ASN A 26 -14.88 6.17 3.30
CA ASN A 26 -14.85 6.29 1.84
C ASN A 26 -14.88 4.94 1.11
N ILE A 27 -14.55 3.83 1.80
CA ILE A 27 -14.58 2.48 1.22
C ILE A 27 -16.03 1.97 1.09
N LEU A 28 -16.93 2.42 1.98
CA LEU A 28 -18.35 2.03 1.98
C LEU A 28 -19.13 2.66 0.81
N LEU A 29 -18.72 3.84 0.34
CA LEU A 29 -19.36 4.55 -0.77
C LEU A 29 -18.99 4.01 -2.16
N ALA A 30 -18.04 3.07 -2.25
CA ALA A 30 -17.60 2.46 -3.51
C ALA A 30 -18.36 1.17 -3.89
N GLN A 31 -19.36 0.74 -3.10
CA GLN A 31 -20.10 -0.50 -3.33
C GLN A 31 -21.30 -0.29 -4.26
N GLY A 32 -21.06 -0.40 -5.58
CA GLY A 32 -22.10 -0.73 -6.56
C GLY A 32 -22.35 -2.24 -6.65
N PRO A 33 -23.42 -2.71 -7.32
CA PRO A 33 -23.76 -4.12 -7.39
C PRO A 33 -22.63 -4.96 -8.03
N ILE A 34 -22.06 -5.87 -7.23
CA ILE A 34 -20.87 -6.69 -7.57
C ILE A 34 -21.19 -7.79 -8.61
N PHE A 35 -22.46 -8.16 -8.74
CA PHE A 35 -22.93 -9.20 -9.66
C PHE A 35 -24.05 -8.66 -10.57
N THR A 36 -23.70 -7.75 -11.49
CA THR A 36 -24.50 -7.54 -12.70
C THR A 36 -23.99 -8.53 -13.75
N GLY A 37 -24.89 -9.14 -14.54
CA GLY A 37 -24.60 -10.27 -15.44
C GLY A 37 -23.68 -9.98 -16.65
N ASP A 38 -22.77 -9.02 -16.54
CA ASP A 38 -21.78 -8.69 -17.56
C ASP A 38 -20.42 -9.30 -17.18
N ALA A 39 -20.00 -10.33 -17.91
CA ALA A 39 -18.66 -10.93 -17.79
C ALA A 39 -17.52 -9.89 -17.96
N SER A 40 -17.81 -8.75 -18.61
CA SER A 40 -16.90 -7.62 -18.74
C SER A 40 -16.62 -6.93 -17.40
N ASN A 41 -17.64 -6.78 -16.53
CA ASN A 41 -17.51 -6.18 -15.20
C ASN A 41 -16.67 -7.05 -14.27
N LEU A 42 -16.86 -8.37 -14.28
CA LEU A 42 -16.03 -9.29 -13.48
C LEU A 42 -14.55 -9.20 -13.88
N SER A 43 -14.25 -9.11 -15.17
CA SER A 43 -12.87 -9.01 -15.65
C SER A 43 -12.21 -7.69 -15.24
N ASN A 44 -12.96 -6.58 -15.26
CA ASN A 44 -12.49 -5.27 -14.80
C ASN A 44 -12.28 -5.24 -13.29
N ILE A 45 -13.17 -5.87 -12.52
CA ILE A 45 -13.03 -5.99 -11.05
C ILE A 45 -11.80 -6.82 -10.70
N ILE A 46 -11.56 -7.94 -11.37
CA ILE A 46 -10.36 -8.78 -11.13
C ILE A 46 -9.08 -8.00 -11.47
N ARG A 47 -9.10 -7.23 -12.56
CA ARG A 47 -8.02 -6.34 -12.99
C ARG A 47 -7.70 -5.25 -11.94
N GLU A 48 -8.71 -4.52 -11.48
CA GLU A 48 -8.52 -3.48 -10.48
C GLU A 48 -8.16 -4.02 -9.11
N SER A 49 -8.74 -5.15 -8.70
CA SER A 49 -8.41 -5.80 -7.42
C SER A 49 -6.98 -6.34 -7.39
N LEU A 50 -6.46 -6.90 -8.48
CA LEU A 50 -5.05 -7.31 -8.60
C LEU A 50 -4.09 -6.13 -8.48
N LYS A 51 -4.42 -5.00 -9.13
CA LYS A 51 -3.65 -3.75 -9.02
C LYS A 51 -3.65 -3.24 -7.58
N LEU A 52 -4.81 -3.25 -6.93
CA LEU A 52 -4.99 -2.74 -5.58
C LEU A 52 -4.29 -3.63 -4.54
N MET A 53 -4.35 -4.95 -4.70
CA MET A 53 -3.57 -5.93 -3.91
C MET A 53 -2.06 -5.69 -4.02
N ALA A 54 -1.55 -5.45 -5.23
CA ALA A 54 -0.12 -5.20 -5.44
C ALA A 54 0.37 -3.93 -4.72
N ILE A 55 -0.41 -2.84 -4.81
CA ILE A 55 -0.10 -1.57 -4.14
C ILE A 55 -0.19 -1.72 -2.62
N ILE A 56 -1.21 -2.42 -2.11
CA ILE A 56 -1.35 -2.69 -0.68
C ILE A 56 -0.14 -3.47 -0.18
N LEU A 57 0.27 -4.53 -0.90
CA LEU A 57 1.41 -5.35 -0.48
C LEU A 57 2.73 -4.56 -0.51
N PHE A 58 2.91 -3.69 -1.50
CA PHE A 58 4.04 -2.76 -1.57
C PHE A 58 4.06 -1.80 -0.36
N CYS A 59 2.93 -1.17 -0.05
CA CYS A 59 2.80 -0.26 1.09
C CYS A 59 3.02 -0.99 2.42
N LEU A 60 2.47 -2.19 2.59
CA LEU A 60 2.67 -3.02 3.78
C LEU A 60 4.13 -3.45 3.93
N GLY A 61 4.81 -3.78 2.83
CA GLY A 61 6.25 -4.04 2.81
C GLY A 61 7.05 -2.83 3.30
N ALA A 62 6.75 -1.63 2.82
CA ALA A 62 7.42 -0.40 3.25
C ALA A 62 7.20 -0.11 4.75
N VAL A 63 5.97 -0.26 5.23
CA VAL A 63 5.63 -0.11 6.66
C VAL A 63 6.33 -1.17 7.50
N GLY A 64 6.38 -2.41 7.03
CA GLY A 64 7.08 -3.51 7.69
C GLY A 64 8.60 -3.27 7.79
N ILE A 65 9.23 -2.70 6.76
CA ILE A 65 10.64 -2.31 6.79
C ILE A 65 10.86 -1.20 7.83
N ALA A 66 10.01 -0.17 7.85
CA ALA A 66 10.08 0.90 8.84
C ALA A 66 9.92 0.36 10.28
N TRP A 67 9.04 -0.62 10.47
CA TRP A 67 8.83 -1.30 11.75
C TRP A 67 10.01 -2.18 12.15
N ALA A 68 10.63 -2.88 11.19
CA ALA A 68 11.84 -3.66 11.43
C ALA A 68 13.03 -2.77 11.83
N ILE A 69 13.16 -1.58 11.23
CA ILE A 69 14.16 -0.57 11.64
C ILE A 69 13.88 -0.11 13.08
N TYR A 70 12.63 0.17 13.42
CA TYR A 70 12.25 0.53 14.80
C TYR A 70 12.58 -0.60 15.80
N ASN A 71 12.36 -1.87 15.43
CA ASN A 71 12.71 -3.01 16.28
C ASN A 71 14.22 -3.20 16.44
N LYS A 72 15.00 -2.95 15.37
CA LYS A 72 16.47 -2.90 15.45
C LYS A 72 16.95 -1.83 16.43
N LEU A 73 16.31 -0.65 16.43
CA LEU A 73 16.66 0.46 17.34
C LEU A 73 16.24 0.20 18.80
N THR A 74 15.27 -0.67 19.03
CA THR A 74 14.76 -1.01 20.37
C THR A 74 15.32 -2.32 20.93
N GLY A 75 16.28 -2.94 20.24
CA GLY A 75 16.92 -4.19 20.67
C GLY A 75 16.02 -5.42 20.61
N LYS A 76 14.94 -5.36 19.83
CA LYS A 76 14.00 -6.48 19.65
C LYS A 76 14.38 -7.31 18.42
N GLU A 77 13.90 -8.55 18.37
CA GLU A 77 13.99 -9.40 17.19
C GLU A 77 13.44 -8.70 15.95
N TRP A 78 14.31 -8.43 14.99
CA TRP A 78 14.01 -7.64 13.78
C TRP A 78 14.23 -8.43 12.50
N GLY A 79 15.07 -9.46 12.50
CA GLY A 79 15.51 -10.17 11.30
C GLY A 79 14.35 -10.80 10.52
N ASN A 80 13.47 -11.53 11.20
CA ASN A 80 12.31 -12.17 10.57
C ASN A 80 11.32 -11.16 9.97
N GLN A 81 11.15 -10.02 10.63
CA GLN A 81 10.28 -8.96 10.13
C GLN A 81 10.91 -8.21 8.96
N ALA A 82 12.20 -7.91 9.02
CA ALA A 82 12.91 -7.27 7.90
C ALA A 82 12.87 -8.15 6.64
N PHE A 83 13.14 -9.45 6.79
CA PHE A 83 13.11 -10.40 5.67
C PHE A 83 11.72 -10.49 5.03
N GLY A 84 10.68 -10.69 5.84
CA GLY A 84 9.29 -10.74 5.35
C GLY A 84 8.86 -9.44 4.68
N SER A 85 9.29 -8.30 5.22
CA SER A 85 8.92 -6.97 4.71
C SER A 85 9.64 -6.62 3.40
N ILE A 86 10.91 -6.99 3.26
CA ILE A 86 11.67 -6.83 2.02
C ILE A 86 11.08 -7.69 0.90
N LEU A 87 10.71 -8.94 1.21
CA LEU A 87 10.08 -9.84 0.24
C LEU A 87 8.72 -9.31 -0.23
N SER A 88 7.88 -8.83 0.68
CA SER A 88 6.57 -8.27 0.33
C SER A 88 6.69 -6.94 -0.43
N PHE A 89 7.66 -6.11 -0.10
CA PHE A 89 7.99 -4.89 -0.86
C PHE A 89 8.46 -5.21 -2.29
N ALA A 90 9.40 -6.15 -2.43
CA ALA A 90 9.93 -6.57 -3.73
C ALA A 90 8.83 -7.20 -4.59
N PHE A 91 8.02 -8.11 -4.04
CA PHE A 91 6.93 -8.76 -4.76
C PHE A 91 5.85 -7.76 -5.18
N GLY A 92 5.44 -6.84 -4.28
CA GLY A 92 4.50 -5.78 -4.64
C GLY A 92 5.00 -4.89 -5.78
N THR A 93 6.30 -4.57 -5.79
CA THR A 93 6.94 -3.80 -6.87
C THR A 93 6.91 -4.56 -8.20
N ILE A 94 7.29 -5.84 -8.19
CA ILE A 94 7.29 -6.69 -9.39
C ILE A 94 5.89 -6.76 -9.99
N VAL A 95 4.88 -7.08 -9.18
CA VAL A 95 3.48 -7.19 -9.65
C VAL A 95 2.98 -5.84 -10.21
N ALA A 96 3.33 -4.71 -9.57
CA ALA A 96 2.96 -3.39 -10.07
C ALA A 96 3.62 -3.05 -11.43
N VAL A 97 4.88 -3.45 -11.65
CA VAL A 97 5.58 -3.27 -12.94
C VAL A 97 4.97 -4.17 -14.02
N PHE A 98 4.77 -5.45 -13.72
CA PHE A 98 4.11 -6.38 -14.65
C PHE A 98 2.71 -5.92 -15.02
N TRP A 99 1.98 -5.33 -14.09
CA TRP A 99 0.69 -4.71 -14.36
C TRP A 99 0.80 -3.56 -15.37
N GLN A 100 1.77 -2.65 -15.22
CA GLN A 100 1.97 -1.56 -16.18
C GLN A 100 2.35 -2.07 -17.57
N LEU A 101 3.19 -3.11 -17.64
CA LEU A 101 3.55 -3.78 -18.90
C LEU A 101 2.33 -4.47 -19.54
N ALA A 102 1.52 -5.18 -18.74
CA ALA A 102 0.33 -5.90 -19.21
C ALA A 102 -0.81 -4.97 -19.67
N GLN A 103 -0.83 -3.71 -19.23
CA GLN A 103 -1.76 -2.70 -19.71
C GLN A 103 -1.36 -2.10 -21.08
N GLY A 104 -0.26 -2.56 -21.68
CA GLY A 104 0.18 -2.02 -22.98
C GLY A 104 0.52 -0.53 -22.91
N ARG A 105 0.84 -0.01 -21.71
CA ARG A 105 1.42 1.32 -21.59
C ARG A 105 2.85 1.23 -22.08
N ALA A 106 2.99 1.34 -23.40
CA ALA A 106 4.27 1.61 -24.03
C ALA A 106 4.91 2.73 -23.21
N VAL A 107 6.09 2.44 -22.64
CA VAL A 107 6.97 3.50 -22.18
C VAL A 107 7.25 4.28 -23.44
N GLY A 108 6.55 5.40 -23.63
CA GLY A 108 6.86 6.39 -24.65
C GLY A 108 8.22 6.96 -24.26
N VAL A 109 9.28 6.25 -24.59
CA VAL A 109 10.61 6.80 -24.62
C VAL A 109 10.58 7.71 -25.85
N ASP A 110 10.30 9.00 -25.62
CA ASP A 110 10.51 10.04 -26.62
C ASP A 110 11.99 10.03 -27.01
N THR A 111 12.31 9.21 -28.00
CA THR A 111 13.58 9.24 -28.72
C THR A 111 13.44 10.29 -29.81
N ASN A 112 13.32 11.55 -29.42
CA ASN A 112 13.51 12.67 -30.33
C ASN A 112 14.99 12.72 -30.72
N PHE A 113 15.31 12.04 -31.83
CA PHE A 113 16.45 12.35 -32.67
C PHE A 113 16.02 13.38 -33.72
#